data_AF-A0A016S6R9-F1
#
_entry.id   AF-A0A016S6R9-F1
#
_cell.length_a   1.000
_cell.length_b   1.000
_cell.length_c   1.000
_cell.angle_alpha   90.00
_cell.angle_beta   90.00
_cell.angle_gamma   90.00
#
_symmetry.space_group_name_H-M   'P 1'
#
loop_
_entity.id
_entity.type
_entity.pdbx_description
1 polymer ?
#
loop_
_entity_poly.entity_id
_entity_poly.type
_entity_poly.pdbx_seq_one_letter_code
_entity_poly.pdbx_strand_id
1 'polypeptide(L)'
;MRTGLEARVFNIRNKELSGTRRPCSTETKVPMTVRSRKKLGRWGREKWKESGEERKSSSNIPKEQFRRVAQKAKFYGNVKECSTVGEIDGYRRVPGSSSDGLVEKRTARGRRGRKSAKNKVCSLTVPFFSGTTLLSPLEKGHLLFKCSDGCLEDATLKDVGGCKFPGAVAREQITTLWSAWLATSIFRRTDISVGEKIRMHREGAVCYDADSLKEVLKMAYQKCIDWTDFIANTKKIVKHAPVEGHYFDSSYDEALRMVRNELDEEAARNRPQKTGPVGFMAGEGALALERDGQRGDILVKMATTFDRVLEVLEEWSTFRSWVIVWPIDSRMNEERSKKLLKLAKTHLESGGKIVTVWPPVNEKNETKWRAVAELWNTLDDALLKIDVGNNVFTTSSVKIIEGKIFIEAGSPEGSGQFFTNHVGAGVPKYVYEAARKKAVGALLPKLPDSR
;
A
#
# COMPACT_ATOMS: atom_id res chain seq x y z
N MET A 1 10.66 41.45 18.17
CA MET A 1 9.28 40.95 18.36
C MET A 1 9.34 39.42 18.45
N ARG A 2 8.86 38.81 19.54
CA ARG A 2 8.81 37.34 19.66
C ARG A 2 7.59 36.83 18.89
N THR A 3 7.83 36.15 17.77
CA THR A 3 6.82 35.36 17.05
C THR A 3 6.46 34.16 17.93
N GLY A 4 5.35 34.25 18.67
CA GLY A 4 4.81 33.12 19.43
C GLY A 4 4.21 32.08 18.51
N LEU A 5 4.27 30.81 18.90
CA LEU A 5 3.70 29.68 18.18
C LEU A 5 2.17 29.79 18.21
N GLU A 6 1.54 29.97 17.05
CA GLU A 6 0.08 29.96 16.93
C GLU A 6 -0.37 28.57 16.45
N ALA A 7 -0.40 27.59 17.36
CA ALA A 7 -1.06 26.32 17.12
C ALA A 7 -2.54 26.48 17.42
N ARG A 8 -3.38 26.35 16.40
CA ARG A 8 -4.83 26.32 16.57
C ARG A 8 -5.26 24.86 16.63
N VAL A 9 -6.16 24.55 17.57
CA VAL A 9 -6.77 23.22 17.71
C VAL A 9 -8.19 23.30 17.17
N PHE A 10 -8.58 22.39 16.28
CA PHE A 10 -9.97 22.28 15.79
C PHE A 10 -10.54 20.94 16.17
N ASN A 11 -11.85 20.96 16.36
CA ASN A 11 -12.66 19.77 16.55
C ASN A 11 -13.36 19.47 15.22
N ILE A 12 -13.14 18.27 14.67
CA ILE A 12 -13.94 17.77 13.55
C ILE A 12 -15.18 17.13 14.18
N ARG A 13 -16.36 17.71 13.95
CA ARG A 13 -17.63 17.06 14.27
C ARG A 13 -17.81 15.89 13.30
N ASN A 14 -17.49 14.67 13.74
CA ASN A 14 -18.05 13.48 13.11
C ASN A 14 -19.58 13.54 13.27
N LYS A 15 -20.29 13.58 12.13
CA LYS A 15 -21.72 13.25 12.13
C LYS A 15 -21.83 11.76 12.46
N GLU A 16 -22.81 11.47 13.30
CA GLU A 16 -23.28 10.15 13.71
C GLU A 16 -22.39 9.39 14.70
N LEU A 17 -22.72 9.56 15.99
CA LEU A 17 -22.85 8.49 16.98
C LEU A 17 -23.70 9.07 18.13
N SER A 18 -25.00 8.78 18.10
CA SER A 18 -25.94 9.11 19.16
C SER A 18 -25.70 8.22 20.37
N GLY A 19 -25.57 8.83 21.55
CA GLY A 19 -25.75 8.14 22.82
C GLY A 19 -24.47 7.86 23.59
N THR A 20 -23.92 8.86 24.27
CA THR A 20 -23.38 8.73 25.63
C THR A 20 -23.08 10.12 26.19
N ARG A 21 -23.61 10.41 27.38
CA ARG A 21 -23.50 11.69 28.08
C ARG A 21 -22.02 12.04 28.34
N ARG A 22 -21.59 13.20 27.83
CA ARG A 22 -20.31 13.84 28.18
C ARG A 22 -20.48 14.71 29.43
N PRO A 23 -19.50 14.79 30.35
CA PRO A 23 -19.49 15.86 31.34
C PRO A 23 -19.02 17.18 30.69
N CYS A 24 -19.87 18.19 30.79
CA CYS A 24 -19.61 19.64 30.71
C CYS A 24 -18.82 20.19 29.51
N SER A 25 -19.56 20.56 28.46
CA SER A 25 -19.13 21.49 27.42
C SER A 25 -19.33 22.94 27.86
N THR A 26 -18.33 23.80 27.67
CA THR A 26 -18.58 25.24 27.46
C THR A 26 -18.94 25.45 25.99
N GLU A 27 -20.17 25.87 25.75
CA GLU A 27 -20.70 26.22 24.44
C GLU A 27 -20.09 27.54 23.94
N THR A 28 -18.98 27.48 23.21
CA THR A 28 -18.56 28.62 22.39
C THR A 28 -18.02 28.16 21.04
N LYS A 29 -18.68 28.57 19.95
CA LYS A 29 -18.23 28.43 18.55
C LYS A 29 -17.08 29.39 18.23
N VAL A 30 -15.99 29.33 18.98
CA VAL A 30 -14.80 30.18 18.76
C VAL A 30 -13.55 29.32 18.93
N PRO A 31 -12.59 29.34 17.99
CA PRO A 31 -11.29 28.71 18.19
C PRO A 31 -10.62 29.31 19.44
N MET A 32 -10.19 28.46 20.37
CA MET A 32 -9.44 28.91 21.54
C MET A 32 -8.03 29.32 21.12
N THR A 33 -7.74 30.62 21.25
CA THR A 33 -6.39 31.17 21.14
C THR A 33 -5.80 31.26 22.55
N VAL A 34 -4.88 30.38 22.92
CA VAL A 34 -4.23 30.44 24.24
C VAL A 34 -3.02 31.37 24.13
N ARG A 35 -3.18 32.64 24.52
CA ARG A 35 -2.06 33.56 24.75
C ARG A 35 -1.71 33.57 26.24
N SER A 36 -0.44 33.32 26.56
CA SER A 36 0.13 33.63 27.88
C SER A 36 0.03 35.15 28.14
N ARG A 37 -0.82 35.52 29.10
CA ARG A 37 -0.94 36.81 29.82
C ARG A 37 -0.66 38.11 29.03
N LYS A 38 -1.71 38.80 28.60
CA LYS A 38 -1.95 40.25 28.85
C LYS A 38 -3.32 40.69 28.33
N LYS A 39 -3.80 41.79 28.95
CA LYS A 39 -5.17 42.32 29.04
C LYS A 39 -5.95 42.46 27.71
N LEU A 40 -7.27 42.31 27.86
CA LEU A 40 -8.36 42.46 26.91
C LEU A 40 -8.20 43.66 25.95
N GLY A 41 -8.38 43.38 24.66
CA GLY A 41 -8.73 44.35 23.63
C GLY A 41 -9.67 43.70 22.63
N ARG A 42 -10.92 44.17 22.54
CA ARG A 42 -11.88 43.79 21.48
C ARG A 42 -11.39 44.34 20.15
N TRP A 43 -11.43 43.54 19.08
CA TRP A 43 -11.42 44.06 17.71
C TRP A 43 -12.45 43.33 16.83
N GLY A 44 -13.13 44.14 16.02
CA GLY A 44 -14.38 43.85 15.33
C GLY A 44 -14.25 43.19 13.96
N ARG A 45 -15.43 42.98 13.35
CA ARG A 45 -15.62 42.31 12.05
C ARG A 45 -15.11 43.19 10.91
N GLU A 46 -14.12 42.73 10.16
CA GLU A 46 -13.93 43.18 8.78
C GLU A 46 -13.59 42.01 7.86
N LYS A 47 -14.32 41.98 6.73
CA LYS A 47 -14.15 41.07 5.60
C LYS A 47 -12.83 41.38 4.91
N TRP A 48 -12.01 40.36 4.63
CA TRP A 48 -10.78 40.54 3.87
C TRP A 48 -11.02 40.29 2.37
N LYS A 49 -10.65 41.30 1.57
CA LYS A 49 -10.38 41.21 0.12
C LYS A 49 -8.90 40.89 -0.06
N GLU A 50 -8.60 40.04 -1.05
CA GLU A 50 -7.25 39.75 -1.51
C GLU A 50 -6.64 40.97 -2.22
N SER A 51 -5.39 41.29 -1.87
CA SER A 51 -4.49 42.04 -2.73
C SER A 51 -3.12 41.39 -2.65
N GLY A 52 -2.67 40.84 -3.77
CA GLY A 52 -1.35 40.26 -3.92
C GLY A 52 -0.27 41.32 -3.96
N GLU A 53 0.86 41.01 -3.35
CA GLU A 53 2.15 41.61 -3.70
C GLU A 53 3.24 40.56 -3.48
N GLU A 54 3.92 40.22 -4.57
CA GLU A 54 5.12 39.39 -4.59
C GLU A 54 6.28 40.08 -3.86
N ARG A 55 6.96 39.35 -2.97
CA ARG A 55 8.35 39.69 -2.61
C ARG A 55 9.25 38.46 -2.69
N LYS A 56 10.34 38.68 -3.42
CA LYS A 56 11.41 37.75 -3.81
C LYS A 56 12.10 37.12 -2.59
N SER A 57 12.22 35.80 -2.58
CA SER A 57 13.04 35.06 -1.64
C SER A 57 14.47 34.87 -2.17
N SER A 58 15.46 35.44 -1.49
CA SER A 58 16.86 35.04 -1.58
C SER A 58 17.17 34.05 -0.45
N SER A 59 17.47 32.79 -0.80
CA SER A 59 18.19 31.88 0.10
C SER A 59 18.84 30.75 -0.70
N ASN A 60 20.16 30.81 -0.78
CA ASN A 60 21.06 29.83 -1.38
C ASN A 60 21.28 28.65 -0.42
N ILE A 61 20.70 27.46 -0.70
CA ILE A 61 21.15 26.14 -0.20
C ILE A 61 20.83 25.08 -1.29
N PRO A 62 21.65 24.04 -1.52
CA PRO A 62 21.70 23.29 -2.79
C PRO A 62 20.46 22.43 -3.05
N LYS A 63 19.64 22.84 -4.02
CA LYS A 63 18.44 22.11 -4.50
C LYS A 63 18.77 20.89 -5.38
N GLU A 64 20.06 20.56 -5.55
CA GLU A 64 20.51 19.64 -6.60
C GLU A 64 20.59 18.16 -6.16
N GLN A 65 20.58 17.85 -4.86
CA GLN A 65 20.55 16.45 -4.39
C GLN A 65 19.13 15.85 -4.34
N PHE A 66 18.08 16.68 -4.21
CA PHE A 66 16.70 16.19 -4.08
C PHE A 66 15.91 16.16 -5.40
N ARG A 67 16.39 16.84 -6.46
CA ARG A 67 15.78 16.76 -7.79
C ARG A 67 15.95 15.40 -8.46
N ARG A 68 17.00 14.63 -8.15
CA ARG A 68 17.25 13.31 -8.77
C ARG A 68 16.30 12.21 -8.26
N VAL A 69 15.72 12.37 -7.07
CA VAL A 69 14.69 11.46 -6.54
C VAL A 69 13.32 11.78 -7.15
N ALA A 70 13.02 13.06 -7.41
CA ALA A 70 11.76 13.49 -8.02
C ALA A 70 11.72 13.38 -9.56
N GLN A 71 12.86 13.52 -10.26
CA GLN A 71 12.90 13.44 -11.73
C GLN A 71 12.79 12.00 -12.27
N LYS A 72 13.13 10.97 -11.49
CA LYS A 72 12.89 9.58 -11.91
C LYS A 72 11.42 9.15 -11.85
N ALA A 73 10.55 9.94 -11.24
CA ALA A 73 9.10 9.71 -11.20
C ALA A 73 8.32 10.45 -12.31
N LYS A 74 8.98 11.29 -13.14
CA LYS A 74 8.33 12.11 -14.19
C LYS A 74 8.67 11.70 -15.63
N PHE A 75 9.39 10.60 -15.86
CA PHE A 75 9.77 10.12 -17.20
C PHE A 75 8.90 8.95 -17.72
N TYR A 76 7.68 8.81 -17.21
CA TYR A 76 6.65 7.94 -17.79
C TYR A 76 5.44 8.79 -18.14
N GLY A 77 5.42 9.32 -19.36
CA GLY A 77 4.30 10.11 -19.86
C GLY A 77 4.71 11.10 -20.91
N ASN A 78 5.10 10.60 -22.09
CA ASN A 78 4.83 11.18 -23.42
C ASN A 78 5.79 10.57 -24.45
N VAL A 79 5.26 9.71 -25.32
CA VAL A 79 5.78 9.60 -26.68
C VAL A 79 4.57 9.60 -27.60
N LYS A 80 4.45 10.70 -28.35
CA LYS A 80 3.59 10.83 -29.53
C LYS A 80 4.10 9.87 -30.61
N GLU A 81 3.16 9.26 -31.30
CA GLU A 81 3.34 8.65 -32.62
C GLU A 81 4.00 9.63 -33.60
N CYS A 82 4.95 9.13 -34.41
CA CYS A 82 4.89 9.23 -35.86
C CYS A 82 5.98 8.36 -36.51
N SER A 83 5.49 7.44 -37.33
CA SER A 83 6.08 6.73 -38.48
C SER A 83 7.34 7.30 -39.17
N THR A 84 8.30 6.42 -39.47
CA THR A 84 8.85 6.27 -40.85
C THR A 84 9.56 4.91 -41.03
N VAL A 85 9.36 4.35 -42.21
CA VAL A 85 9.85 3.07 -42.75
C VAL A 85 11.35 3.16 -43.12
N GLY A 86 12.08 2.04 -43.01
CA GLY A 86 13.41 1.84 -43.56
C GLY A 86 13.81 0.36 -43.51
N GLU A 87 13.88 -0.25 -44.69
CA GLU A 87 14.06 -1.66 -45.03
C GLU A 87 15.56 -2.07 -45.06
N ILE A 88 15.82 -3.40 -45.04
CA ILE A 88 16.80 -4.17 -45.85
C ILE A 88 17.64 -5.23 -45.08
N ASP A 89 17.35 -6.48 -45.46
CA ASP A 89 18.13 -7.71 -45.72
C ASP A 89 19.44 -8.12 -44.99
N GLY A 90 19.53 -9.45 -44.80
CA GLY A 90 20.78 -10.18 -44.65
C GLY A 90 20.62 -11.69 -44.37
N TYR A 91 20.32 -12.48 -45.40
CA TYR A 91 20.34 -13.95 -45.40
C TYR A 91 21.72 -14.56 -45.05
N ARG A 92 21.77 -15.70 -44.34
CA ARG A 92 22.03 -17.09 -44.87
C ARG A 92 22.91 -18.02 -44.02
N ARG A 93 22.37 -19.25 -43.82
CA ARG A 93 22.98 -20.61 -43.86
C ARG A 93 23.90 -21.15 -42.73
N VAL A 94 23.36 -22.18 -42.04
CA VAL A 94 23.98 -23.38 -41.41
C VAL A 94 24.26 -24.41 -42.56
N PRO A 95 25.05 -25.53 -42.51
CA PRO A 95 25.19 -26.48 -41.38
C PRO A 95 26.44 -27.42 -41.26
N GLY A 96 26.40 -28.30 -40.23
CA GLY A 96 27.09 -29.61 -40.12
C GLY A 96 28.26 -29.63 -39.13
N SER A 97 28.55 -30.66 -38.31
CA SER A 97 28.05 -32.04 -38.17
C SER A 97 28.84 -32.76 -37.03
N SER A 98 28.25 -33.83 -36.45
CA SER A 98 28.90 -35.04 -35.83
C SER A 98 29.84 -34.87 -34.59
N SER A 99 30.02 -35.80 -33.64
CA SER A 99 29.71 -37.22 -33.47
C SER A 99 29.76 -37.64 -31.97
N ASP A 100 28.95 -38.63 -31.61
CA ASP A 100 29.19 -39.83 -30.78
C ASP A 100 30.07 -39.85 -29.50
N GLY A 101 29.52 -40.52 -28.47
CA GLY A 101 30.28 -41.09 -27.34
C GLY A 101 29.43 -41.54 -26.15
N LEU A 102 28.87 -42.76 -26.21
CA LEU A 102 28.31 -43.53 -25.09
C LEU A 102 29.44 -44.04 -24.17
N VAL A 103 29.24 -44.14 -22.84
CA VAL A 103 29.55 -45.34 -22.00
C VAL A 103 29.00 -45.14 -20.58
N GLU A 104 28.21 -46.11 -20.15
CA GLU A 104 27.65 -46.32 -18.81
C GLU A 104 28.56 -47.27 -18.00
N LYS A 105 28.84 -46.99 -16.73
CA LYS A 105 29.21 -48.01 -15.72
C LYS A 105 28.70 -47.66 -14.32
N ARG A 106 27.91 -48.58 -13.75
CA ARG A 106 27.51 -48.66 -12.35
C ARG A 106 28.61 -49.27 -11.48
N THR A 107 28.78 -48.78 -10.24
CA THR A 107 29.03 -49.61 -9.04
C THR A 107 28.42 -48.96 -7.80
N ALA A 108 27.90 -49.81 -6.91
CA ALA A 108 27.15 -49.46 -5.71
C ALA A 108 28.02 -49.50 -4.44
N ARG A 109 27.76 -48.63 -3.45
CA ARG A 109 27.72 -48.94 -2.00
C ARG A 109 27.46 -47.70 -1.15
N GLY A 110 26.58 -47.84 -0.14
CA GLY A 110 26.67 -47.08 1.12
C GLY A 110 25.44 -46.28 1.54
N ARG A 111 24.51 -46.92 2.28
CA ARG A 111 23.44 -46.25 3.05
C ARG A 111 24.05 -45.29 4.10
N ARG A 112 23.66 -44.01 4.09
CA ARG A 112 23.61 -43.14 5.29
C ARG A 112 22.48 -42.11 5.18
N GLY A 113 21.64 -42.10 6.22
CA GLY A 113 20.81 -41.00 6.74
C GLY A 113 20.21 -39.98 5.76
N ARG A 114 18.89 -40.07 5.56
CA ARG A 114 18.06 -39.04 4.93
C ARG A 114 18.13 -37.74 5.77
N LYS A 115 18.93 -36.76 5.34
CA LYS A 115 18.80 -35.36 5.79
C LYS A 115 17.68 -34.71 4.97
N SER A 116 16.79 -33.98 5.64
CA SER A 116 15.75 -33.17 5.01
C SER A 116 16.37 -32.23 3.98
N ALA A 117 15.99 -32.37 2.70
CA ALA A 117 16.35 -31.43 1.67
C ALA A 117 15.76 -30.06 2.05
N LYS A 118 16.63 -29.14 2.48
CA LYS A 118 16.30 -27.71 2.47
C LYS A 118 16.25 -27.32 1.01
N ASN A 119 15.04 -27.15 0.46
CA ASN A 119 14.85 -26.49 -0.82
C ASN A 119 15.44 -25.08 -0.69
N LYS A 120 16.67 -24.89 -1.19
CA LYS A 120 17.17 -23.57 -1.54
C LYS A 120 16.38 -23.13 -2.77
N VAL A 121 15.27 -22.44 -2.53
CA VAL A 121 14.64 -21.63 -3.58
C VAL A 121 15.61 -20.48 -3.84
N CYS A 122 16.47 -20.64 -4.85
CA CYS A 122 17.17 -19.51 -5.45
C CYS A 122 16.12 -18.66 -6.15
N SER A 123 15.61 -17.64 -5.46
CA SER A 123 14.87 -16.57 -6.11
C SER A 123 15.86 -15.77 -6.96
N LEU A 124 16.06 -16.20 -8.20
CA LEU A 124 16.64 -15.36 -9.24
C LEU A 124 15.60 -14.29 -9.58
N THR A 125 15.57 -13.21 -8.81
CA THR A 125 14.97 -11.95 -9.22
C THR A 125 15.79 -11.40 -10.38
N VAL A 126 15.41 -11.76 -11.61
CA VAL A 126 15.82 -11.02 -12.79
C VAL A 126 14.72 -9.98 -13.05
N PRO A 127 15.00 -8.67 -12.95
CA PRO A 127 14.03 -7.65 -13.28
C PRO A 127 14.10 -7.43 -14.79
N PHE A 128 13.44 -8.27 -15.58
CA PHE A 128 13.11 -7.91 -16.95
C PHE A 128 11.69 -7.35 -16.97
N PHE A 129 11.57 -6.16 -17.56
CA PHE A 129 10.30 -5.65 -18.05
C PHE A 129 9.81 -6.60 -19.16
N SER A 130 9.22 -7.74 -18.80
CA SER A 130 8.68 -8.71 -19.74
C SER A 130 7.19 -8.84 -19.50
N GLY A 131 6.39 -8.06 -20.23
CA GLY A 131 5.01 -8.48 -20.41
C GLY A 131 4.95 -9.59 -21.47
N THR A 132 3.90 -10.37 -21.43
CA THR A 132 3.75 -11.58 -22.26
C THR A 132 3.20 -11.23 -23.63
N THR A 133 3.71 -11.91 -24.65
CA THR A 133 3.18 -11.85 -26.03
C THR A 133 2.46 -13.17 -26.30
N LEU A 134 1.17 -13.09 -26.60
CA LEU A 134 0.25 -14.21 -26.82
C LEU A 134 -0.20 -14.18 -28.28
N LEU A 135 0.52 -14.85 -29.18
CA LEU A 135 0.25 -14.87 -30.62
C LEU A 135 -0.52 -16.11 -31.08
N SER A 136 -0.62 -17.14 -30.24
CA SER A 136 -1.25 -18.41 -30.60
C SER A 136 -2.30 -18.83 -29.57
N PRO A 137 -3.44 -19.40 -30.02
CA PRO A 137 -4.42 -20.04 -29.14
C PRO A 137 -3.87 -21.21 -28.31
N LEU A 138 -2.68 -21.72 -28.62
CA LEU A 138 -2.03 -22.78 -27.85
C LEU A 138 -1.22 -22.24 -26.65
N GLU A 139 -1.00 -20.92 -26.58
CA GLU A 139 -0.22 -20.31 -25.51
C GLU A 139 -1.09 -20.09 -24.27
N LYS A 140 -0.55 -20.47 -23.11
CA LYS A 140 -1.20 -20.23 -21.82
C LYS A 140 -1.45 -18.73 -21.65
N GLY A 141 -2.68 -18.39 -21.29
CA GLY A 141 -3.10 -16.99 -21.16
C GLY A 141 -3.77 -16.42 -22.41
N HIS A 142 -3.69 -17.06 -23.57
CA HIS A 142 -4.49 -16.64 -24.72
C HIS A 142 -5.98 -16.88 -24.43
N LEU A 143 -6.89 -15.95 -24.75
CA LEU A 143 -8.32 -16.11 -24.36
C LEU A 143 -9.04 -17.29 -25.04
N LEU A 144 -8.51 -17.75 -26.17
CA LEU A 144 -8.94 -18.99 -26.85
C LEU A 144 -8.22 -20.26 -26.34
N PHE A 145 -7.29 -20.13 -25.39
CA PHE A 145 -6.53 -21.26 -24.87
C PHE A 145 -7.45 -22.29 -24.22
N LYS A 146 -7.32 -23.54 -24.68
CA LYS A 146 -7.96 -24.71 -24.11
C LYS A 146 -6.90 -25.52 -23.38
N CYS A 147 -7.12 -25.73 -22.09
CA CYS A 147 -6.24 -26.58 -21.29
C CYS A 147 -6.33 -28.03 -21.79
N SER A 148 -5.18 -28.68 -21.93
CA SER A 148 -5.09 -30.09 -22.37
C SER A 148 -5.83 -31.04 -21.43
N ASP A 149 -5.93 -30.67 -20.16
CA ASP A 149 -6.52 -31.49 -19.11
C ASP A 149 -8.03 -31.29 -19.00
N GLY A 150 -8.65 -30.53 -19.91
CA GLY A 150 -10.10 -30.32 -19.93
C GLY A 150 -10.64 -29.59 -18.69
N CYS A 151 -9.81 -28.85 -17.94
CA CYS A 151 -10.20 -28.29 -16.63
C CYS A 151 -11.43 -27.37 -16.64
N LEU A 152 -11.83 -26.85 -17.81
CA LEU A 152 -12.98 -25.98 -17.96
C LEU A 152 -14.19 -26.67 -18.63
N GLU A 153 -14.10 -27.94 -18.98
CA GLU A 153 -15.19 -28.67 -19.70
C GLU A 153 -16.48 -28.77 -18.86
N ASP A 154 -16.34 -28.89 -17.53
CA ASP A 154 -17.47 -28.88 -16.59
C ASP A 154 -17.84 -27.48 -16.10
N ALA A 155 -17.11 -26.43 -16.51
CA ALA A 155 -17.39 -25.07 -16.09
C ALA A 155 -18.58 -24.51 -16.87
N THR A 156 -19.50 -23.86 -16.17
CA THR A 156 -20.67 -23.20 -16.78
C THR A 156 -20.64 -21.71 -16.51
N LEU A 157 -21.41 -20.93 -17.28
CA LEU A 157 -21.51 -19.47 -17.05
C LEU A 157 -21.99 -19.13 -15.63
N LYS A 158 -22.76 -20.00 -14.97
CA LYS A 158 -23.14 -19.85 -13.56
C LYS A 158 -21.94 -19.76 -12.61
N ASP A 159 -20.82 -20.37 -12.96
CA ASP A 159 -19.63 -20.44 -12.11
C ASP A 159 -18.83 -19.13 -12.15
N VAL A 160 -19.12 -18.24 -13.10
CA VAL A 160 -18.51 -16.91 -13.17
C VAL A 160 -19.15 -16.02 -12.10
N GLY A 161 -18.33 -15.59 -11.14
CA GLY A 161 -18.74 -14.68 -10.08
C GLY A 161 -19.18 -13.31 -10.60
N GLY A 162 -19.90 -12.56 -9.77
CA GLY A 162 -20.21 -11.15 -10.07
C GLY A 162 -21.17 -10.90 -11.24
N CYS A 163 -21.75 -11.93 -11.86
CA CYS A 163 -22.79 -11.80 -12.89
C CYS A 163 -23.97 -12.73 -12.63
N LYS A 164 -25.17 -12.35 -13.07
CA LYS A 164 -26.39 -13.15 -12.93
C LYS A 164 -26.88 -13.55 -14.32
N PHE A 165 -26.68 -14.82 -14.66
CA PHE A 165 -27.16 -15.40 -15.92
C PHE A 165 -28.56 -16.01 -15.74
N PRO A 166 -29.46 -15.85 -16.71
CA PRO A 166 -30.80 -16.45 -16.64
C PRO A 166 -30.75 -17.94 -17.01
N GLY A 167 -31.41 -18.78 -16.20
CA GLY A 167 -31.85 -20.13 -16.54
C GLY A 167 -30.91 -20.95 -17.44
N ALA A 168 -31.31 -21.10 -18.70
CA ALA A 168 -30.57 -21.90 -19.70
C ALA A 168 -29.17 -21.34 -19.99
N VAL A 169 -29.01 -20.02 -20.09
CA VAL A 169 -27.71 -19.37 -20.35
C VAL A 169 -26.73 -19.67 -19.22
N ALA A 170 -27.20 -19.68 -17.98
CA ALA A 170 -26.34 -20.02 -16.84
C ALA A 170 -25.77 -21.45 -16.93
N ARG A 171 -26.46 -22.37 -17.60
CA ARG A 171 -26.05 -23.78 -17.75
C ARG A 171 -25.19 -24.03 -19.00
N GLU A 172 -24.98 -23.01 -19.82
CA GLU A 172 -24.09 -23.14 -20.99
C GLU A 172 -22.65 -23.39 -20.53
N GLN A 173 -22.01 -24.37 -21.16
CA GLN A 173 -20.63 -24.74 -20.88
C GLN A 173 -19.67 -23.70 -21.42
N ILE A 174 -18.60 -23.45 -20.67
CA ILE A 174 -17.53 -22.55 -21.05
C ILE A 174 -16.53 -23.31 -21.92
N THR A 175 -16.49 -22.99 -23.20
CA THR A 175 -15.54 -23.60 -24.13
C THR A 175 -14.19 -22.87 -24.14
N THR A 176 -14.20 -21.56 -23.96
CA THR A 176 -13.03 -20.67 -23.92
C THR A 176 -13.30 -19.48 -23.01
N LEU A 177 -12.25 -18.86 -22.46
CA LEU A 177 -12.43 -17.63 -21.68
C LEU A 177 -12.95 -16.48 -22.55
N TRP A 178 -12.64 -16.46 -23.85
CA TRP A 178 -13.23 -15.53 -24.82
C TRP A 178 -14.77 -15.59 -24.79
N SER A 179 -15.34 -16.78 -24.99
CA SER A 179 -16.80 -16.96 -24.99
C SER A 179 -17.45 -16.59 -23.65
N ALA A 180 -16.81 -16.96 -22.54
CA ALA A 180 -17.28 -16.59 -21.21
C ALA A 180 -17.22 -15.07 -20.98
N TRP A 181 -16.17 -14.41 -21.48
CA TRP A 181 -16.02 -12.97 -21.35
C TRP A 181 -17.10 -12.21 -22.11
N LEU A 182 -17.34 -12.54 -23.39
CA LEU A 182 -18.38 -11.90 -24.19
C LEU A 182 -19.76 -12.03 -23.51
N ALA A 183 -20.11 -13.24 -23.07
CA ALA A 183 -21.35 -13.48 -22.35
C ALA A 183 -21.42 -12.63 -21.06
N THR A 184 -20.36 -12.65 -20.26
CA THR A 184 -20.31 -11.91 -18.98
C THR A 184 -20.45 -10.40 -19.20
N SER A 185 -19.79 -9.84 -20.21
CA SER A 185 -19.88 -8.42 -20.58
C SER A 185 -21.30 -8.00 -20.95
N ILE A 186 -22.00 -8.82 -21.74
CA ILE A 186 -23.41 -8.55 -22.10
C ILE A 186 -24.30 -8.62 -20.85
N PHE A 187 -24.17 -9.68 -20.05
CA PHE A 187 -25.10 -9.93 -18.95
C PHE A 187 -24.90 -9.02 -17.73
N ARG A 188 -23.71 -8.41 -17.58
CA ARG A 188 -23.42 -7.42 -16.52
C ARG A 188 -24.03 -6.04 -16.78
N ARG A 189 -24.34 -5.69 -18.03
CA ARG A 189 -24.96 -4.41 -18.37
C ARG A 189 -26.28 -4.20 -17.63
N THR A 190 -26.52 -3.02 -17.07
CA THR A 190 -27.78 -2.71 -16.35
C THR A 190 -28.73 -1.86 -17.17
N ASP A 191 -28.28 -1.35 -18.32
CA ASP A 191 -28.99 -0.43 -19.20
C ASP A 191 -29.91 -1.12 -20.22
N ILE A 192 -29.82 -2.44 -20.35
CA ILE A 192 -30.60 -3.25 -21.30
C ILE A 192 -31.39 -4.36 -20.60
N SER A 193 -32.53 -4.71 -21.20
CA SER A 193 -33.41 -5.76 -20.66
C SER A 193 -32.77 -7.15 -20.79
N VAL A 194 -33.25 -8.12 -19.98
CA VAL A 194 -32.77 -9.51 -20.05
C VAL A 194 -33.04 -10.13 -21.42
N GLY A 195 -34.19 -9.83 -22.05
CA GLY A 195 -34.50 -10.32 -23.39
C GLY A 195 -33.51 -9.83 -24.43
N GLU A 196 -33.12 -8.55 -24.34
CA GLU A 196 -32.14 -7.96 -25.24
C GLU A 196 -30.74 -8.55 -25.05
N LYS A 197 -30.33 -8.81 -23.79
CA LYS A 197 -29.08 -9.52 -23.48
C LYS A 197 -29.03 -10.90 -24.12
N ILE A 198 -30.12 -11.66 -24.03
CA ILE A 198 -30.21 -13.00 -24.64
C ILE A 198 -30.11 -12.91 -26.16
N ARG A 199 -30.76 -11.93 -26.78
CA ARG A 199 -30.67 -11.68 -28.23
C ARG A 199 -29.23 -11.38 -28.64
N MET A 200 -28.59 -10.43 -27.97
CA MET A 200 -27.18 -10.06 -28.20
C MET A 200 -26.22 -11.24 -28.03
N HIS A 201 -26.40 -12.06 -26.99
CA HIS A 201 -25.59 -13.26 -26.76
C HIS A 201 -25.71 -14.27 -27.90
N ARG A 202 -26.93 -14.51 -28.39
CA ARG A 202 -27.19 -15.42 -29.51
C ARG A 202 -26.64 -14.90 -30.84
N GLU A 203 -26.67 -13.58 -31.03
CA GLU A 203 -26.12 -12.91 -32.22
C GLU A 203 -24.59 -12.81 -32.19
N GLY A 204 -23.93 -13.22 -31.10
CA GLY A 204 -22.49 -13.09 -30.95
C GLY A 204 -22.03 -11.64 -30.82
N ALA A 205 -22.86 -10.77 -30.25
CA ALA A 205 -22.54 -9.36 -30.10
C ALA A 205 -21.30 -9.18 -29.21
N VAL A 206 -20.42 -8.28 -29.63
CA VAL A 206 -19.12 -8.09 -29.00
C VAL A 206 -19.16 -6.94 -28.01
N CYS A 207 -18.78 -7.20 -26.76
CA CYS A 207 -18.71 -6.19 -25.70
C CYS A 207 -17.47 -6.43 -24.83
N TYR A 208 -16.59 -5.42 -24.73
CA TYR A 208 -15.37 -5.50 -23.96
C TYR A 208 -15.51 -4.73 -22.65
N ASP A 209 -15.55 -5.47 -21.55
CA ASP A 209 -15.55 -4.92 -20.21
C ASP A 209 -14.47 -5.59 -19.37
N ALA A 210 -13.53 -4.80 -18.85
CA ALA A 210 -12.42 -5.32 -18.05
C ALA A 210 -12.90 -5.95 -16.73
N ASP A 211 -13.97 -5.41 -16.13
CA ASP A 211 -14.56 -5.97 -14.92
C ASP A 211 -15.19 -7.35 -15.16
N SER A 212 -15.82 -7.53 -16.31
CA SER A 212 -16.35 -8.83 -16.75
C SER A 212 -15.23 -9.84 -16.95
N LEU A 213 -14.14 -9.44 -17.60
CA LEU A 213 -12.98 -10.32 -17.80
C LEU A 213 -12.31 -10.70 -16.48
N LYS A 214 -12.24 -9.77 -15.52
CA LYS A 214 -11.71 -10.02 -14.17
C LYS A 214 -12.44 -11.20 -13.49
N GLU A 215 -13.77 -11.22 -13.52
CA GLU A 215 -14.53 -12.32 -12.91
C GLU A 215 -14.33 -13.66 -13.64
N VAL A 216 -14.20 -13.64 -14.96
CA VAL A 216 -13.89 -14.84 -15.77
C VAL A 216 -12.49 -15.38 -15.44
N LEU A 217 -11.49 -14.50 -15.35
CA LEU A 217 -10.12 -14.85 -14.98
C LEU A 217 -10.05 -15.40 -13.55
N LYS A 218 -10.84 -14.88 -12.60
CA LYS A 218 -10.94 -15.43 -11.23
C LYS A 218 -11.50 -16.85 -11.22
N MET A 219 -12.56 -17.10 -11.98
CA MET A 219 -13.11 -18.44 -12.14
C MET A 219 -12.05 -19.40 -12.73
N ALA A 220 -11.35 -18.97 -13.78
CA ALA A 220 -10.30 -19.77 -14.41
C ALA A 220 -9.11 -20.03 -13.46
N TYR A 221 -8.71 -19.04 -12.66
CA TYR A 221 -7.71 -19.18 -11.60
C TYR A 221 -8.09 -20.25 -10.57
N GLN A 222 -9.37 -20.38 -10.23
CA GLN A 222 -9.81 -21.39 -9.26
C GLN A 222 -9.94 -22.79 -9.86
N LYS A 223 -10.23 -22.89 -11.16
CA LYS A 223 -10.56 -24.17 -11.81
C LYS A 223 -9.42 -24.80 -12.61
N CYS A 224 -8.45 -24.03 -13.09
CA CYS A 224 -7.43 -24.51 -14.02
C CYS A 224 -6.00 -24.12 -13.57
N ILE A 225 -5.12 -25.12 -13.47
CA ILE A 225 -3.73 -24.94 -13.03
C ILE A 225 -2.94 -24.09 -14.04
N ASP A 226 -3.15 -24.28 -15.34
CA ASP A 226 -2.47 -23.48 -16.37
C ASP A 226 -2.83 -22.00 -16.27
N TRP A 227 -4.11 -21.70 -16.01
CA TRP A 227 -4.58 -20.33 -15.79
C TRP A 227 -4.11 -19.77 -14.45
N THR A 228 -4.05 -20.61 -13.40
CA THR A 228 -3.47 -20.24 -12.11
C THR A 228 -2.03 -19.79 -12.26
N ASP A 229 -1.22 -20.62 -12.93
CA ASP A 229 0.19 -20.38 -13.18
C ASP A 229 0.40 -19.12 -14.03
N PHE A 230 -0.39 -18.97 -15.11
CA PHE A 230 -0.33 -17.79 -15.96
C PHE A 230 -0.64 -16.50 -15.20
N ILE A 231 -1.76 -16.45 -14.47
CA ILE A 231 -2.21 -15.26 -13.75
C ILE A 231 -1.23 -14.89 -12.62
N ALA A 232 -0.70 -15.88 -11.90
CA ALA A 232 0.27 -15.66 -10.84
C ALA A 232 1.59 -15.07 -11.37
N ASN A 233 2.06 -15.54 -12.53
CA ASN A 233 3.38 -15.20 -13.05
C ASN A 233 3.40 -14.06 -14.08
N THR A 234 2.28 -13.75 -14.73
CA THR A 234 2.21 -12.71 -15.78
C THR A 234 1.75 -11.37 -15.22
N LYS A 235 2.63 -10.36 -15.28
CA LYS A 235 2.32 -9.02 -14.75
C LYS A 235 1.64 -8.10 -15.74
N LYS A 236 1.87 -8.32 -17.03
CA LYS A 236 1.39 -7.46 -18.11
C LYS A 236 1.29 -8.25 -19.40
N ILE A 237 0.35 -7.87 -20.25
CA ILE A 237 0.25 -8.36 -21.64
C ILE A 237 0.81 -7.27 -22.55
N VAL A 238 1.81 -7.61 -23.35
CA VAL A 238 2.43 -6.69 -24.32
C VAL A 238 1.70 -6.74 -25.65
N LYS A 239 1.30 -7.95 -26.05
CA LYS A 239 0.62 -8.17 -27.32
C LYS A 239 -0.22 -9.44 -27.23
N HIS A 240 -1.45 -9.36 -27.69
CA HIS A 240 -2.33 -10.50 -27.89
C HIS A 240 -2.73 -10.55 -29.37
N ALA A 241 -2.71 -11.72 -30.00
CA ALA A 241 -3.24 -11.90 -31.34
C ALA A 241 -4.73 -11.58 -31.35
N PRO A 242 -5.24 -10.91 -32.40
CA PRO A 242 -6.66 -10.58 -32.43
C PRO A 242 -7.49 -11.86 -32.43
N VAL A 243 -8.55 -11.87 -31.63
CA VAL A 243 -9.56 -12.93 -31.66
C VAL A 243 -10.70 -12.41 -32.50
N GLU A 244 -11.05 -13.13 -33.58
CA GLU A 244 -12.12 -12.75 -34.51
C GLU A 244 -11.93 -11.33 -35.09
N GLY A 245 -10.67 -10.90 -35.28
CA GLY A 245 -10.32 -9.58 -35.81
C GLY A 245 -10.29 -8.45 -34.76
N HIS A 246 -10.48 -8.77 -33.48
CA HIS A 246 -10.56 -7.79 -32.43
C HIS A 246 -9.34 -7.73 -31.51
N TYR A 247 -8.97 -6.51 -31.12
CA TYR A 247 -7.87 -6.20 -30.20
C TYR A 247 -8.40 -5.71 -28.86
N PHE A 248 -7.80 -6.16 -27.76
CA PHE A 248 -8.32 -5.91 -26.41
C PHE A 248 -7.22 -5.90 -25.34
N ASP A 249 -5.97 -5.66 -25.73
CA ASP A 249 -4.81 -5.70 -24.84
C ASP A 249 -4.99 -4.82 -23.59
N SER A 250 -5.60 -3.63 -23.73
CA SER A 250 -5.85 -2.71 -22.64
C SER A 250 -6.85 -3.25 -21.60
N SER A 251 -7.96 -3.84 -22.05
CA SER A 251 -8.98 -4.42 -21.17
C SER A 251 -8.45 -5.67 -20.48
N TYR A 252 -7.61 -6.45 -21.16
CA TYR A 252 -7.01 -7.63 -20.59
C TYR A 252 -5.91 -7.29 -19.58
N ASP A 253 -5.00 -6.36 -19.89
CA ASP A 253 -3.98 -5.90 -18.93
C ASP A 253 -4.63 -5.32 -17.67
N GLU A 254 -5.70 -4.54 -17.83
CA GLU A 254 -6.48 -3.99 -16.72
C GLU A 254 -7.16 -5.08 -15.88
N ALA A 255 -7.84 -6.04 -16.52
CA ALA A 255 -8.47 -7.16 -15.83
C ALA A 255 -7.45 -8.02 -15.06
N LEU A 256 -6.32 -8.32 -15.69
CA LEU A 256 -5.23 -9.08 -15.08
C LEU A 256 -4.67 -8.37 -13.85
N ARG A 257 -4.47 -7.05 -13.93
CA ARG A 257 -4.07 -6.22 -12.79
C ARG A 257 -5.09 -6.29 -11.65
N MET A 258 -6.38 -6.16 -11.95
CA MET A 258 -7.44 -6.21 -10.95
C MET A 258 -7.49 -7.57 -10.22
N VAL A 259 -7.42 -8.69 -10.95
CA VAL A 259 -7.40 -10.04 -10.35
C VAL A 259 -6.19 -10.21 -9.44
N ARG A 260 -5.00 -9.81 -9.89
CA ARG A 260 -3.78 -9.94 -9.09
C ARG A 260 -3.84 -9.13 -7.80
N ASN A 261 -4.33 -7.89 -7.86
CA ASN A 261 -4.51 -7.06 -6.67
C ASN A 261 -5.48 -7.73 -5.68
N GLU A 262 -6.61 -8.27 -6.17
CA GLU A 262 -7.58 -8.95 -5.30
C GLU A 262 -6.99 -10.22 -4.65
N LEU A 263 -6.21 -11.00 -5.40
CA LEU A 263 -5.51 -12.17 -4.87
C LEU A 263 -4.46 -11.78 -3.82
N ASP A 264 -3.71 -10.70 -4.06
CA ASP A 264 -2.72 -10.19 -3.12
C ASP A 264 -3.38 -9.69 -1.82
N GLU A 265 -4.53 -9.00 -1.93
CA GLU A 265 -5.33 -8.57 -0.79
C GLU A 265 -5.94 -9.76 -0.02
N GLU A 266 -6.46 -10.77 -0.72
CA GLU A 266 -7.01 -11.98 -0.10
C GLU A 266 -5.92 -12.77 0.63
N ALA A 267 -4.76 -12.95 -0.01
CA ALA A 267 -3.60 -13.54 0.62
C ALA A 267 -3.18 -12.75 1.86
N ALA A 268 -3.19 -11.41 1.80
CA ALA A 268 -2.87 -10.57 2.94
C ALA A 268 -3.90 -10.69 4.08
N ARG A 269 -5.20 -10.78 3.78
CA ARG A 269 -6.28 -11.01 4.77
C ARG A 269 -6.15 -12.37 5.46
N ASN A 270 -5.73 -13.39 4.70
CA ASN A 270 -5.57 -14.76 5.21
C ASN A 270 -4.23 -15.01 5.91
N ARG A 271 -3.33 -14.02 5.97
CA ARG A 271 -2.06 -14.17 6.70
C ARG A 271 -2.32 -14.37 8.20
N PRO A 272 -1.66 -15.36 8.83
CA PRO A 272 -1.66 -15.48 10.28
C PRO A 272 -1.20 -14.16 10.91
N GLN A 273 -1.99 -13.62 11.83
CA GLN A 273 -1.62 -12.42 12.58
C GLN A 273 -0.53 -12.78 13.58
N LYS A 274 0.48 -11.92 13.71
CA LYS A 274 1.50 -12.12 14.74
C LYS A 274 0.90 -12.07 16.13
N THR A 275 1.42 -12.93 16.99
CA THR A 275 1.19 -12.91 18.43
C THR A 275 2.43 -12.35 19.14
N GLY A 276 2.28 -11.92 20.40
CA GLY A 276 3.37 -11.35 21.19
C GLY A 276 3.14 -9.90 21.60
N PRO A 277 4.18 -9.24 22.14
CA PRO A 277 4.07 -7.89 22.69
C PRO A 277 3.96 -6.82 21.60
N VAL A 278 3.53 -5.63 22.03
CA VAL A 278 3.56 -4.39 21.27
C VAL A 278 4.81 -3.61 21.66
N GLY A 279 5.58 -3.22 20.65
CA GLY A 279 6.75 -2.37 20.81
C GLY A 279 6.30 -0.92 20.68
N PHE A 280 6.48 -0.14 21.73
CA PHE A 280 6.22 1.30 21.69
C PHE A 280 7.54 2.06 21.69
N MET A 281 7.91 2.55 20.51
CA MET A 281 9.07 3.40 20.34
C MET A 281 8.66 4.85 20.56
N ALA A 282 9.23 5.45 21.60
CA ALA A 282 8.86 6.78 22.05
C ALA A 282 10.04 7.76 21.94
N GLY A 283 9.71 9.04 21.81
CA GLY A 283 10.70 10.12 21.80
C GLY A 283 11.19 10.50 23.20
N GLU A 284 11.69 11.74 23.33
CA GLU A 284 12.16 12.30 24.59
C GLU A 284 11.10 12.18 25.72
N GLY A 285 11.56 11.91 26.94
CA GLY A 285 10.71 11.71 28.13
C GLY A 285 10.32 10.26 28.41
N ALA A 286 10.63 9.32 27.51
CA ALA A 286 10.30 7.90 27.67
C ALA A 286 11.29 7.11 28.54
N LEU A 287 12.41 7.71 28.96
CA LEU A 287 13.47 7.02 29.68
C LEU A 287 12.98 6.31 30.95
N ALA A 288 12.05 6.93 31.70
CA ALA A 288 11.47 6.28 32.87
C ALA A 288 10.61 5.06 32.50
N LEU A 289 9.85 5.14 31.40
CA LEU A 289 9.03 4.02 30.92
C LEU A 289 9.88 2.88 30.38
N GLU A 290 11.00 3.18 29.74
CA GLU A 290 11.95 2.16 29.26
C GLU A 290 12.63 1.45 30.44
N ARG A 291 13.00 2.17 31.49
CA ARG A 291 13.59 1.58 32.72
C ARG A 291 12.63 0.67 33.48
N ASP A 292 11.33 0.94 33.40
CA ASP A 292 10.30 0.07 33.97
C ASP A 292 10.17 -1.28 33.25
N GLY A 293 10.82 -1.44 32.09
CA GLY A 293 10.78 -2.65 31.28
C GLY A 293 9.41 -2.88 30.63
N GLN A 294 9.04 -4.14 30.44
CA GLN A 294 7.78 -4.50 29.82
C GLN A 294 6.62 -4.33 30.81
N ARG A 295 5.65 -3.46 30.46
CA ARG A 295 4.43 -3.21 31.25
C ARG A 295 3.24 -3.85 30.56
N GLY A 296 2.81 -5.00 31.08
CA GLY A 296 1.78 -5.83 30.43
C GLY A 296 2.29 -6.37 29.09
N ASP A 297 1.55 -6.13 28.02
CA ASP A 297 1.93 -6.52 26.66
C ASP A 297 2.79 -5.46 25.94
N ILE A 298 3.20 -4.38 26.62
CA ILE A 298 3.87 -3.24 25.97
C ILE A 298 5.32 -3.13 26.45
N LEU A 299 6.26 -3.16 25.52
CA LEU A 299 7.64 -2.80 25.78
C LEU A 299 7.93 -1.41 25.21
N VAL A 300 8.40 -0.50 26.06
CA VAL A 300 8.74 0.86 25.65
C VAL A 300 10.24 0.98 25.45
N LYS A 301 10.67 1.60 24.34
CA LYS A 301 12.06 2.01 24.13
C LYS A 301 12.13 3.45 23.66
N MET A 302 13.09 4.20 24.21
CA MET A 302 13.36 5.56 23.77
C MET A 302 14.22 5.53 22.51
N ALA A 303 13.78 6.23 21.47
CA ALA A 303 14.54 6.43 20.25
C ALA A 303 14.40 7.88 19.78
N THR A 304 15.52 8.61 19.78
CA THR A 304 15.58 10.02 19.33
C THR A 304 16.32 10.19 18.01
N THR A 305 16.86 9.10 17.45
CA THR A 305 17.60 9.08 16.18
C THR A 305 17.11 7.94 15.30
N PHE A 306 17.27 8.08 13.97
CA PHE A 306 16.89 7.01 13.04
C PHE A 306 17.76 5.75 13.16
N ASP A 307 19.03 5.89 13.55
CA ASP A 307 19.90 4.72 13.82
C ASP A 307 19.32 3.87 14.96
N ARG A 308 18.91 4.51 16.05
CA ARG A 308 18.29 3.83 17.18
C ARG A 308 16.94 3.20 16.82
N VAL A 309 16.15 3.87 15.97
CA VAL A 309 14.91 3.29 15.44
C VAL A 309 15.21 1.96 14.74
N LEU A 310 16.17 1.94 13.82
CA LEU A 310 16.50 0.75 13.04
C LEU A 310 17.00 -0.40 13.91
N GLU A 311 17.87 -0.13 14.88
CA GLU A 311 18.34 -1.13 15.86
C GLU A 311 17.17 -1.79 16.60
N VAL A 312 16.26 -0.97 17.14
CA VAL A 312 15.15 -1.47 17.93
C VAL A 312 14.14 -2.24 17.08
N LEU A 313 13.90 -1.83 15.83
CA LEU A 313 13.03 -2.57 14.92
C LEU A 313 13.59 -3.95 14.55
N GLU A 314 14.91 -4.10 14.47
CA GLU A 314 15.56 -5.40 14.28
C GLU A 314 15.33 -6.32 15.50
N GLU A 315 15.49 -5.77 16.71
CA GLU A 315 15.21 -6.50 17.95
C GLU A 315 13.73 -6.91 18.07
N TRP A 316 12.81 -6.07 17.58
CA TRP A 316 11.36 -6.30 17.65
C TRP A 316 10.80 -7.08 16.47
N SER A 317 11.64 -7.83 15.74
CA SER A 317 11.22 -8.63 14.59
C SER A 317 10.09 -9.64 14.89
N THR A 318 9.93 -10.09 16.14
CA THR A 318 8.89 -11.03 16.57
C THR A 318 7.63 -10.38 17.14
N PHE A 319 7.64 -9.06 17.34
CA PHE A 319 6.54 -8.36 18.00
C PHE A 319 5.28 -8.34 17.13
N ARG A 320 4.09 -8.33 17.75
CA ARG A 320 2.83 -8.29 16.97
C ARG A 320 2.58 -6.94 16.33
N SER A 321 3.04 -5.87 16.97
CA SER A 321 2.86 -4.52 16.46
C SER A 321 3.99 -3.60 16.87
N TRP A 322 4.32 -2.68 15.98
CA TRP A 322 5.23 -1.58 16.21
C TRP A 322 4.45 -0.27 16.27
N VAL A 323 4.63 0.51 17.34
CA VAL A 323 4.18 1.89 17.43
C VAL A 323 5.42 2.77 17.38
N ILE A 324 5.60 3.49 16.29
CA ILE A 324 6.81 4.25 15.98
C ILE A 324 6.49 5.73 16.08
N VAL A 325 6.98 6.39 17.12
CA VAL A 325 7.05 7.86 17.14
C VAL A 325 8.28 8.28 16.34
N TRP A 326 8.07 9.01 15.24
CA TRP A 326 9.18 9.42 14.41
C TRP A 326 10.15 10.34 15.16
N PRO A 327 11.47 10.11 15.05
CA PRO A 327 12.45 10.96 15.70
C PRO A 327 12.51 12.34 15.01
N ILE A 328 12.72 13.40 15.82
CA ILE A 328 13.03 14.75 15.30
C ILE A 328 14.51 14.79 14.90
N ASP A 329 14.85 14.01 13.87
CA ASP A 329 16.19 13.82 13.35
C ASP A 329 16.18 13.97 11.82
N SER A 330 16.98 14.88 11.28
CA SER A 330 17.08 15.10 9.83
C SER A 330 18.07 14.17 9.13
N ARG A 331 18.79 13.31 9.86
CA ARG A 331 19.89 12.47 9.33
C ARG A 331 19.42 11.18 8.67
N MET A 332 18.19 11.16 8.13
CA MET A 332 17.75 10.06 7.28
C MET A 332 18.48 10.13 5.92
N ASN A 333 18.97 8.99 5.45
CA ASN A 333 19.58 8.86 4.13
C ASN A 333 18.96 7.70 3.34
N GLU A 334 19.38 7.52 2.09
CA GLU A 334 18.83 6.49 1.21
C GLU A 334 19.08 5.07 1.75
N GLU A 335 20.23 4.81 2.37
CA GLU A 335 20.56 3.50 2.94
C GLU A 335 19.67 3.15 4.13
N ARG A 336 19.52 4.09 5.08
CA ARG A 336 18.67 3.94 6.25
C ARG A 336 17.20 3.77 5.88
N SER A 337 16.71 4.54 4.92
CA SER A 337 15.33 4.42 4.43
C SER A 337 15.08 3.08 3.75
N LYS A 338 16.02 2.59 2.92
CA LYS A 338 15.95 1.22 2.36
C LYS A 338 15.93 0.15 3.45
N LYS A 339 16.77 0.29 4.48
CA LYS A 339 16.81 -0.64 5.62
C LYS A 339 15.47 -0.64 6.38
N LEU A 340 14.92 0.55 6.67
CA LEU A 340 13.61 0.71 7.31
C LEU A 340 12.50 0.01 6.52
N LEU A 341 12.41 0.28 5.21
CA LEU A 341 11.38 -0.30 4.35
C LEU A 341 11.52 -1.82 4.22
N LYS A 342 12.76 -2.34 4.22
CA LYS A 342 13.01 -3.78 4.25
C LYS A 342 12.50 -4.42 5.55
N LEU A 343 12.82 -3.83 6.70
CA LEU A 343 12.35 -4.32 8.00
C LEU A 343 10.82 -4.27 8.10
N ALA A 344 10.22 -3.15 7.71
CA ALA A 344 8.78 -2.98 7.67
C ALA A 344 8.09 -4.01 6.76
N LYS A 345 8.62 -4.21 5.55
CA LYS A 345 8.09 -5.20 4.61
C LYS A 345 8.12 -6.61 5.19
N THR A 346 9.25 -7.05 5.74
CA THR A 346 9.35 -8.36 6.40
C THR A 346 8.41 -8.49 7.60
N HIS A 347 8.22 -7.41 8.38
CA HIS A 347 7.29 -7.39 9.50
C HIS A 347 5.83 -7.53 9.05
N LEU A 348 5.41 -6.81 8.01
CA LEU A 348 4.07 -6.87 7.44
C LEU A 348 3.79 -8.23 6.75
N GLU A 349 4.78 -8.77 6.02
CA GLU A 349 4.69 -10.09 5.38
C GLU A 349 4.51 -11.23 6.40
N SER A 350 5.07 -11.06 7.59
CA SER A 350 4.91 -12.01 8.69
C SER A 350 3.64 -11.79 9.52
N GLY A 351 2.77 -10.86 9.13
CA GLY A 351 1.48 -10.60 9.79
C GLY A 351 1.55 -9.63 10.97
N GLY A 352 2.62 -8.83 11.06
CA GLY A 352 2.74 -7.75 12.04
C GLY A 352 2.06 -6.46 11.57
N LYS A 353 1.81 -5.54 12.52
CA LYS A 353 1.16 -4.25 12.26
C LYS A 353 2.08 -3.09 12.61
N ILE A 354 1.99 -1.99 11.87
CA ILE A 354 2.81 -0.80 12.09
C ILE A 354 1.91 0.41 12.30
N VAL A 355 2.13 1.14 13.38
CA VAL A 355 1.45 2.41 13.67
C VAL A 355 2.51 3.50 13.69
N THR A 356 2.38 4.51 12.84
CA THR A 356 3.30 5.65 12.81
C THR A 356 2.67 6.86 13.48
N VAL A 357 3.50 7.59 14.22
CA VAL A 357 3.08 8.69 15.06
C VAL A 357 4.04 9.85 14.89
N TRP A 358 3.50 11.04 14.59
CA TRP A 358 4.33 12.24 14.57
C TRP A 358 4.51 12.74 16.00
N PRO A 359 5.73 13.18 16.37
CA PRO A 359 6.00 13.59 17.73
C PRO A 359 5.24 14.89 18.08
N PRO A 360 4.96 15.13 19.38
CA PRO A 360 4.34 16.37 19.83
C PRO A 360 5.11 17.62 19.42
N VAL A 361 4.40 18.67 18.99
CA VAL A 361 4.99 19.96 18.65
C VAL A 361 4.77 20.99 19.75
N ASN A 362 5.80 21.79 20.05
CA ASN A 362 5.79 22.87 21.02
C ASN A 362 6.72 24.01 20.57
N GLU A 363 6.72 25.13 21.30
CA GLU A 363 7.51 26.32 20.97
C GLU A 363 9.02 26.06 20.85
N LYS A 364 9.55 25.07 21.58
CA LYS A 364 10.99 24.77 21.60
C LYS A 364 11.42 23.92 20.41
N ASN A 365 10.56 23.02 19.94
CA ASN A 365 10.89 22.07 18.88
C ASN A 365 10.28 22.42 17.51
N GLU A 366 9.39 23.42 17.42
CA GLU A 366 8.67 23.78 16.19
C GLU A 366 9.57 23.88 14.96
N THR A 367 10.68 24.62 15.07
CA THR A 367 11.59 24.83 13.93
C THR A 367 12.18 23.52 13.42
N LYS A 368 12.62 22.65 14.34
CA LYS A 368 13.19 21.34 13.99
C LYS A 368 12.10 20.41 13.45
N TRP A 369 10.93 20.42 14.09
CA TRP A 369 9.77 19.62 13.71
C TRP A 369 9.32 19.93 12.28
N ARG A 370 9.19 21.22 11.93
CA ARG A 370 8.83 21.64 10.56
C ARG A 370 9.86 21.20 9.53
N ALA A 371 11.14 21.27 9.87
CA ALA A 371 12.23 20.90 8.98
C ALA A 371 12.22 19.40 8.62
N VAL A 372 11.59 18.55 9.43
CA VAL A 372 11.55 17.09 9.21
C VAL A 372 10.15 16.55 8.88
N ALA A 373 9.11 17.39 8.93
CA ALA A 373 7.73 16.97 8.68
C ALA A 373 7.53 16.36 7.27
N GLU A 374 8.14 16.95 6.24
CA GLU A 374 8.08 16.40 4.86
C GLU A 374 8.74 15.03 4.76
N LEU A 375 9.81 14.79 5.52
CA LEU A 375 10.46 13.50 5.59
C LEU A 375 9.53 12.46 6.20
N TRP A 376 8.89 12.74 7.34
CA TRP A 376 7.94 11.82 7.95
C TRP A 376 6.76 11.50 7.04
N ASN A 377 6.24 12.51 6.33
CA ASN A 377 5.18 12.28 5.35
C ASN A 377 5.64 11.33 4.22
N THR A 378 6.87 11.51 3.74
CA THR A 378 7.45 10.63 2.72
C THR A 378 7.64 9.20 3.23
N LEU A 379 8.02 9.03 4.50
CA LEU A 379 8.16 7.71 5.12
C LEU A 379 6.80 7.04 5.33
N ASP A 380 5.80 7.77 5.80
CA ASP A 380 4.42 7.30 5.95
C ASP A 380 3.85 6.85 4.59
N ASP A 381 4.01 7.66 3.54
CA ASP A 381 3.60 7.31 2.17
C ASP A 381 4.33 6.06 1.65
N ALA A 382 5.62 5.92 1.95
CA ALA A 382 6.41 4.75 1.55
C ALA A 382 5.97 3.48 2.28
N LEU A 383 5.60 3.57 3.55
CA LEU A 383 5.06 2.46 4.33
C LEU A 383 3.67 2.04 3.84
N LEU A 384 2.80 3.01 3.53
CA LEU A 384 1.47 2.73 2.95
C LEU A 384 1.58 2.03 1.59
N LYS A 385 2.56 2.41 0.75
CA LYS A 385 2.77 1.77 -0.56
C LYS A 385 3.21 0.31 -0.49
N ILE A 386 3.82 -0.12 0.62
CA ILE A 386 4.22 -1.53 0.81
C ILE A 386 3.18 -2.31 1.62
N ASP A 387 2.12 -1.65 2.10
CA ASP A 387 1.04 -2.27 2.85
C ASP A 387 -0.04 -2.81 1.93
N VAL A 388 -0.01 -4.12 1.72
CA VAL A 388 -1.01 -4.84 0.92
C VAL A 388 -2.21 -5.29 1.77
N GLY A 389 -2.10 -5.21 3.11
CA GLY A 389 -3.07 -5.82 4.03
C GLY A 389 -3.81 -4.85 4.94
N ASN A 390 -3.68 -3.53 4.73
CA ASN A 390 -4.19 -2.49 5.63
C ASN A 390 -3.69 -2.68 7.08
N ASN A 391 -2.42 -3.04 7.24
CA ASN A 391 -1.74 -3.26 8.52
C ASN A 391 -0.84 -2.09 8.94
N VAL A 392 -0.75 -1.02 8.13
CA VAL A 392 -0.08 0.25 8.43
C VAL A 392 -1.11 1.32 8.78
N PHE A 393 -0.93 1.96 9.93
CA PHE A 393 -1.81 3.00 10.45
C PHE A 393 -1.03 4.29 10.69
N THR A 394 -1.28 5.32 9.90
CA THR A 394 -0.71 6.65 10.12
C THR A 394 -1.65 7.46 11.00
N THR A 395 -1.13 8.06 12.06
CA THR A 395 -1.96 8.81 13.05
C THR A 395 -1.92 10.32 12.85
N SER A 396 -1.07 10.79 11.93
CA SER A 396 -0.90 12.21 11.63
C SER A 396 -2.19 12.84 11.15
N SER A 397 -2.51 14.00 11.71
CA SER A 397 -3.65 14.82 11.26
C SER A 397 -3.27 16.29 11.23
N VAL A 398 -2.01 16.56 10.88
CA VAL A 398 -1.46 17.89 10.79
C VAL A 398 -1.74 18.48 9.41
N LYS A 399 -2.16 19.74 9.38
CA LYS A 399 -2.20 20.56 8.15
C LYS A 399 -1.34 21.80 8.34
N ILE A 400 -0.57 22.17 7.33
CA ILE A 400 0.18 23.44 7.32
C ILE A 400 -0.51 24.35 6.31
N ILE A 401 -1.12 25.42 6.78
CA ILE A 401 -1.85 26.38 5.94
C ILE A 401 -1.28 27.76 6.25
N GLU A 402 -0.79 28.47 5.23
CA GLU A 402 -0.21 29.82 5.35
C GLU A 402 0.87 29.92 6.45
N GLY A 403 1.71 28.88 6.55
CA GLY A 403 2.77 28.82 7.56
C GLY A 403 2.31 28.49 8.99
N LYS A 404 1.00 28.38 9.25
CA LYS A 404 0.48 27.98 10.56
C LYS A 404 0.27 26.47 10.62
N ILE A 405 0.59 25.87 11.77
CA ILE A 405 0.35 24.43 12.02
C ILE A 405 -1.05 24.27 12.58
N PHE A 406 -1.82 23.43 11.91
CA PHE A 406 -3.16 23.07 12.28
C PHE A 406 -3.19 21.63 12.80
N ILE A 407 -3.60 21.42 14.06
CA ILE A 407 -3.62 20.11 14.71
C ILE A 407 -5.03 19.75 15.16
N GLU A 408 -5.45 18.52 14.87
CA GLU A 408 -6.72 17.98 15.35
C GLU A 408 -6.71 17.79 16.88
N ALA A 409 -7.81 18.16 17.54
CA ALA A 409 -7.98 17.91 18.97
C ALA A 409 -7.84 16.41 19.32
N GLY A 410 -6.98 16.10 20.29
CA GLY A 410 -6.77 14.73 20.75
C GLY A 410 -5.80 13.91 19.88
N SER A 411 -5.15 14.54 18.89
CA SER A 411 -4.09 13.88 18.13
C SER A 411 -2.77 13.78 18.92
N PRO A 412 -1.87 12.86 18.52
CA PRO A 412 -0.56 12.72 19.14
C PRO A 412 0.29 14.01 19.07
N GLU A 413 0.16 14.80 18.02
CA GLU A 413 0.96 16.02 17.82
C GLU A 413 0.52 17.15 18.77
N GLY A 414 -0.77 17.16 19.13
CA GLY A 414 -1.36 18.11 20.08
C GLY A 414 -1.03 17.81 21.54
N SER A 415 -0.43 16.65 21.82
CA SER A 415 -0.08 16.22 23.18
C SER A 415 0.88 17.17 23.89
N GLY A 416 1.66 17.95 23.14
CA GLY A 416 2.66 18.88 23.68
C GLY A 416 2.04 20.06 24.43
N GLN A 417 0.78 20.40 24.16
CA GLN A 417 0.07 21.51 24.81
C GLN A 417 -0.25 21.23 26.29
N PHE A 418 -0.21 19.96 26.71
CA PHE A 418 -0.45 19.56 28.10
C PHE A 418 0.82 19.55 28.96
N PHE A 419 1.99 19.86 28.39
CA PHE A 419 3.28 19.81 29.10
C PHE A 419 3.99 21.17 29.03
N THR A 420 3.74 22.00 30.03
CA THR A 420 4.57 23.18 30.28
C THR A 420 5.93 22.77 30.85
N ASN A 421 7.00 23.19 30.20
CA ASN A 421 8.42 23.11 30.60
C ASN A 421 9.07 21.76 30.96
N HIS A 422 8.34 20.70 31.27
CA HIS A 422 8.92 19.41 31.69
C HIS A 422 8.44 18.24 30.82
N VAL A 423 9.36 17.60 30.10
CA VAL A 423 9.09 16.39 29.30
C VAL A 423 9.24 15.17 30.21
N GLY A 424 8.23 14.91 31.03
CA GLY A 424 8.17 13.72 31.88
C GLY A 424 7.51 12.53 31.18
N ALA A 425 7.48 11.37 31.86
CA ALA A 425 6.86 10.13 31.36
C ALA A 425 5.37 10.24 31.00
N GLY A 426 4.70 11.34 31.36
CA GLY A 426 3.32 11.61 30.97
C GLY A 426 3.16 11.85 29.46
N VAL A 427 4.15 12.46 28.79
CA VAL A 427 4.05 12.78 27.34
C VAL A 427 3.95 11.50 26.52
N PRO A 428 4.87 10.53 26.65
CA PRO A 428 4.81 9.31 25.85
C PRO A 428 3.55 8.48 26.14
N LYS A 429 3.08 8.45 27.40
CA LYS A 429 1.82 7.78 27.75
C LYS A 429 0.64 8.38 26.97
N TYR A 430 0.50 9.70 26.99
CA TYR A 430 -0.60 10.36 26.26
C TYR A 430 -0.47 10.14 24.75
N VAL A 431 0.74 10.23 24.19
CA VAL A 431 1.00 9.98 22.75
C VAL A 431 0.56 8.57 22.36
N TYR A 432 0.91 7.56 23.16
CA TYR A 432 0.47 6.19 22.93
C TYR A 432 -1.06 6.04 23.00
N GLU A 433 -1.69 6.64 24.00
CA GLU A 433 -3.15 6.63 24.17
C GLU A 433 -3.88 7.29 22.98
N ALA A 434 -3.36 8.40 22.48
CA ALA A 434 -3.87 9.08 21.29
C ALA A 434 -3.70 8.21 20.03
N ALA A 435 -2.53 7.59 19.86
CA ALA A 435 -2.26 6.67 18.77
C ALA A 435 -3.22 5.46 18.80
N ARG A 436 -3.45 4.85 19.97
CA ARG A 436 -4.42 3.75 20.12
C ARG A 436 -5.83 4.17 19.71
N LYS A 437 -6.28 5.35 20.14
CA LYS A 437 -7.64 5.84 19.83
C LYS A 437 -7.82 6.12 18.34
N LYS A 438 -6.76 6.52 17.63
CA LYS A 438 -6.80 6.74 16.19
C LYS A 438 -6.64 5.45 15.38
N ALA A 439 -5.67 4.61 15.73
CA ALA A 439 -5.38 3.35 15.05
C ALA A 439 -6.21 2.18 15.62
N VAL A 440 -7.54 2.28 15.59
CA VAL A 440 -8.44 1.27 16.19
C VAL A 440 -8.22 -0.13 15.60
N GLY A 441 -7.97 -0.22 14.29
CA GLY A 441 -7.68 -1.49 13.60
C GLY A 441 -6.36 -2.15 14.02
N ALA A 442 -5.45 -1.41 14.66
CA ALA A 442 -4.21 -1.96 15.20
C ALA A 442 -4.43 -2.76 16.49
N LEU A 443 -5.57 -2.60 17.16
CA LEU A 443 -5.92 -3.31 18.40
C LEU A 443 -4.85 -3.19 19.50
N LEU A 444 -4.27 -1.99 19.65
CA LEU A 444 -3.22 -1.76 20.65
C LEU A 444 -3.79 -1.90 22.08
N PRO A 445 -3.07 -2.54 23.02
CA PRO A 445 -3.49 -2.65 24.42
C PRO A 445 -3.48 -1.28 25.13
N LYS A 446 -4.11 -1.20 26.32
CA LYS A 446 -3.96 -0.01 27.18
C LYS A 446 -2.63 -0.04 27.89
N LEU A 447 -2.00 1.13 28.03
CA LEU A 447 -0.77 1.24 28.81
C LEU A 447 -1.15 1.16 30.30
N PRO A 448 -0.57 0.23 31.08
CA PRO A 448 -0.94 0.07 32.48
C PRO A 448 -0.68 1.34 33.29
N ASP A 449 -1.62 1.70 34.15
CA ASP A 449 -1.40 2.77 35.12
C ASP A 449 -0.21 2.41 36.01
N SER A 450 0.64 3.40 36.28
CA SER A 450 1.72 3.25 37.24
C SER A 450 1.12 3.10 38.63
N ARG A 451 1.28 1.91 39.24
CA ARG A 451 1.12 1.72 40.68
C ARG A 451 2.18 2.48 41.44
#